data_AF-A0A965UPI3-F1
#
_entry.id   AF-A0A965UPI3-F1
#
_cell.length_a   1.000
_cell.length_b   1.000
_cell.length_c   1.000
_cell.angle_alpha   90.00
_cell.angle_beta   90.00
_cell.angle_gamma   90.00
#
_symmetry.space_group_name_H-M   'P 1'
#
loop_
_entity.id
_entity.type
_entity.pdbx_description
1 polymer ?
#
loop_
_entity_poly.entity_id
_entity_poly.type
_entity_poly.pdbx_seq_one_letter_code
_entity_poly.pdbx_strand_id
1 'polypeptide(L)'
;MPSFEMTPEEVGQYGATLTIWEKIALIQAWAPLLTFGQRYLAAFDPFARAVVVSEFAEWLASKTDSGLDDELVRHLAALLKTAEGEQLVRWAVAKIERMRS
;
A
#
# COMPACT_ATOMS: atom_id res chain seq x y z
N MET A 1 14.66 -8.32 -24.24
CA MET A 1 13.78 -8.17 -23.07
C MET A 1 14.60 -7.48 -22.00
N PRO A 2 14.14 -6.38 -21.37
CA PRO A 2 14.95 -5.74 -20.34
C PRO A 2 15.05 -6.68 -19.14
N SER A 3 16.28 -7.01 -18.77
CA SER A 3 16.62 -7.85 -17.62
C SER A 3 16.32 -7.06 -16.34
N PHE A 4 15.44 -7.57 -15.48
CA PHE A 4 15.17 -7.01 -14.16
C PHE A 4 16.25 -7.41 -13.13
N GLU A 5 17.48 -7.65 -13.59
CA GLU A 5 18.59 -8.10 -12.75
C GLU A 5 19.54 -6.92 -12.52
N MET A 6 19.82 -6.62 -11.25
CA MET A 6 20.78 -5.60 -10.83
C MET A 6 22.17 -5.92 -11.40
N THR A 7 22.88 -4.88 -11.84
CA THR A 7 24.26 -4.99 -12.30
C THR A 7 25.21 -5.37 -11.15
N PRO A 8 26.39 -5.96 -11.42
CA PRO A 8 27.35 -6.35 -10.38
C PRO A 8 27.81 -5.18 -9.49
N GLU A 9 27.84 -3.97 -10.06
CA GLU A 9 28.18 -2.73 -9.35
C GLU A 9 27.05 -2.29 -8.40
N GLU A 10 25.79 -2.43 -8.82
CA GLU A 10 24.62 -2.19 -7.96
C GLU A 10 24.50 -3.23 -6.83
N VAL A 11 24.98 -4.46 -7.02
CA VAL A 11 25.08 -5.47 -5.95
C VAL A 11 26.18 -5.10 -4.95
N GLY A 12 27.29 -4.52 -5.37
CA GLY A 12 28.32 -4.03 -4.44
C GLY A 12 27.87 -2.83 -3.60
N GLN A 13 27.03 -1.96 -4.18
CA GLN A 13 26.58 -0.71 -3.56
C GLN A 13 25.25 -0.85 -2.78
N TYR A 14 24.35 -1.75 -3.21
CA TYR A 14 23.01 -1.96 -2.64
C TYR A 14 22.70 -3.43 -2.31
N GLY A 15 23.52 -4.38 -2.76
CA GLY A 15 23.30 -5.82 -2.64
C GLY A 15 23.65 -6.38 -1.26
N ALA A 16 22.70 -6.18 -0.34
CA ALA A 16 22.47 -7.00 0.84
C ALA A 16 23.68 -7.23 1.77
N THR A 17 23.98 -6.23 2.59
CA THR A 17 24.58 -6.41 3.93
C THR A 17 23.71 -7.26 4.89
N LEU A 18 22.57 -7.76 4.42
CA LEU A 18 21.63 -8.55 5.21
C LEU A 18 21.98 -10.04 5.12
N THR A 19 22.27 -10.64 6.27
CA THR A 19 22.33 -12.08 6.52
C THR A 19 21.04 -12.77 6.08
N ILE A 20 21.10 -14.09 5.88
CA ILE A 20 19.92 -14.91 5.54
C ILE A 20 18.80 -14.72 6.57
N TRP A 21 19.15 -14.56 7.85
CA TRP A 21 18.20 -14.31 8.92
C TRP A 21 17.53 -12.94 8.80
N GLU A 22 18.28 -11.89 8.46
CA GLU A 22 17.72 -10.56 8.22
C GLU A 22 16.82 -10.54 6.98
N LYS A 23 17.15 -11.30 5.95
CA LYS A 23 16.28 -11.48 4.77
C LYS A 23 14.96 -12.17 5.15
N ILE A 24 14.99 -13.22 5.98
CA ILE A 24 13.79 -13.89 6.48
C ILE A 24 12.96 -12.93 7.34
N ALA A 25 13.60 -12.18 8.24
CA ALA A 25 12.93 -11.18 9.07
C ALA A 25 12.27 -10.09 8.22
N LEU A 26 12.93 -9.65 7.14
CA LEU A 26 12.36 -8.70 6.19
C LEU A 26 11.12 -9.28 5.51
N ILE A 27 11.19 -10.51 4.99
CA ILE A 27 10.03 -11.16 4.38
C ILE A 27 8.86 -11.27 5.36
N GLN A 28 9.14 -11.62 6.63
CA GLN A 28 8.11 -11.66 7.68
C GLN A 28 7.53 -10.27 7.97
N ALA A 29 8.36 -9.23 8.02
CA ALA A 29 7.92 -7.86 8.26
C ALA A 29 7.00 -7.33 7.15
N TRP A 30 7.19 -7.79 5.91
CA TRP A 30 6.41 -7.37 4.73
C TRP A 30 5.31 -8.36 4.31
N ALA A 31 5.21 -9.52 4.98
CA ALA A 31 4.15 -10.51 4.75
C ALA A 31 2.72 -9.94 4.76
N PRO A 32 2.37 -8.92 5.58
CA PRO A 32 1.04 -8.30 5.54
C PRO A 32 0.61 -7.75 4.18
N LEU A 33 1.55 -7.42 3.27
CA LEU A 33 1.25 -7.01 1.90
C LEU A 33 0.37 -8.02 1.15
N LEU A 34 0.65 -9.31 1.34
CA LEU A 34 -0.10 -10.38 0.68
C LEU A 34 -1.55 -10.40 1.18
N THR A 35 -1.75 -10.16 2.48
CA THR A 35 -3.07 -10.06 3.10
C THR A 35 -3.84 -8.85 2.58
N PHE A 36 -3.21 -7.68 2.44
CA PHE A 36 -3.85 -6.51 1.84
C PHE A 36 -4.25 -6.75 0.38
N GLY A 37 -3.38 -7.39 -0.41
CA GLY A 37 -3.70 -7.77 -1.79
C GLY A 37 -4.87 -8.75 -1.89
N GLN A 38 -4.90 -9.78 -1.04
CA GLN A 38 -6.03 -10.73 -0.98
C GLN A 38 -7.34 -10.03 -0.61
N ARG A 39 -7.32 -9.15 0.41
CA ARG A 39 -8.50 -8.38 0.84
C ARG A 39 -8.99 -7.42 -0.24
N TYR A 40 -8.07 -6.79 -0.98
CA TYR A 40 -8.42 -5.89 -2.08
C TYR A 40 -9.12 -6.63 -3.23
N LEU A 41 -8.59 -7.81 -3.61
CA LEU A 41 -9.19 -8.64 -4.66
C LEU A 41 -10.55 -9.23 -4.22
N ALA A 42 -10.70 -9.55 -2.94
CA ALA A 42 -11.94 -10.06 -2.38
C ALA A 42 -13.02 -8.98 -2.16
N ALA A 43 -12.67 -7.70 -2.22
CA ALA A 43 -13.62 -6.60 -2.02
C ALA A 43 -14.52 -6.41 -3.25
N PHE A 44 -15.83 -6.59 -3.01
CA PHE A 44 -16.86 -6.60 -4.05
C PHE A 44 -17.25 -5.21 -4.56
N ASP A 45 -17.13 -4.17 -3.74
CA ASP A 45 -17.52 -2.81 -4.11
C ASP A 45 -16.37 -1.79 -3.96
N PRO A 46 -16.42 -0.65 -4.69
CA PRO A 46 -15.34 0.32 -4.72
C PRO A 46 -15.01 0.94 -3.35
N PHE A 47 -15.99 1.06 -2.47
CA PHE A 47 -15.76 1.57 -1.12
C PHE A 47 -14.96 0.59 -0.27
N ALA A 48 -15.34 -0.69 -0.26
CA ALA A 48 -14.56 -1.71 0.45
C ALA A 48 -13.12 -1.78 -0.06
N ARG A 49 -12.89 -1.60 -1.36
CA ARG A 49 -11.54 -1.48 -1.92
C ARG A 49 -10.79 -0.25 -1.40
N ALA A 50 -11.45 0.90 -1.31
CA ALA A 50 -10.85 2.13 -0.77
C ALA A 50 -10.48 1.99 0.72
N VAL A 51 -11.30 1.30 1.51
CA VAL A 51 -10.98 1.01 2.92
C VAL A 51 -9.72 0.15 3.02
N VAL A 52 -9.60 -0.91 2.22
CA VAL A 52 -8.39 -1.77 2.21
C VAL A 52 -7.15 -0.98 1.79
N VAL A 53 -7.26 -0.10 0.79
CA VAL A 53 -6.14 0.76 0.36
C VAL A 53 -5.77 1.77 1.46
N SER A 54 -6.75 2.29 2.19
CA SER A 54 -6.51 3.23 3.29
C SER A 54 -5.76 2.56 4.44
N GLU A 55 -6.18 1.36 4.84
CA GLU A 55 -5.47 0.58 5.87
C GLU A 55 -4.06 0.17 5.42
N PHE A 56 -3.90 -0.17 4.13
CA PHE A 56 -2.60 -0.46 3.56
C PHE A 56 -1.67 0.76 3.63
N ALA A 57 -2.19 1.95 3.30
CA ALA A 57 -1.44 3.19 3.40
C ALA A 57 -1.04 3.49 4.85
N GLU A 58 -1.95 3.35 5.83
CA GLU A 58 -1.64 3.52 7.26
C GLU A 58 -0.52 2.58 7.71
N TRP A 59 -0.60 1.32 7.30
CA TRP A 59 0.44 0.34 7.60
C TRP A 59 1.78 0.71 6.95
N LEU A 60 1.77 1.18 5.70
CA LEU A 60 2.99 1.59 4.99
C LEU A 60 3.64 2.82 5.63
N ALA A 61 2.83 3.81 6.02
CA ALA A 61 3.29 4.99 6.72
C ALA A 61 3.97 4.63 8.05
N SER A 62 3.44 3.62 8.77
CA SER A 62 4.02 3.13 10.03
C SER A 62 5.38 2.45 9.88
N LYS A 63 5.83 2.17 8.65
CA LYS A 63 7.16 1.63 8.32
C LYS A 63 8.18 2.73 8.01
N THR A 64 7.77 3.98 7.90
CA THR A 64 8.63 5.12 7.55
C THR A 64 8.90 5.95 8.80
N ASP A 65 10.14 6.38 9.01
CA ASP A 65 10.56 7.17 10.20
C ASP A 65 10.22 8.67 10.06
N SER A 66 9.14 8.99 9.32
CA SER A 66 8.65 10.36 9.11
C SER A 66 7.30 10.54 9.82
N GLY A 67 7.33 11.00 11.07
CA GLY A 67 6.13 11.12 11.91
C GLY A 67 4.98 11.94 11.30
N LEU A 68 5.29 12.88 10.39
CA LEU A 68 4.28 13.71 9.71
C LEU A 68 3.48 12.92 8.65
N ASP A 69 4.11 11.96 7.95
CA ASP A 69 3.44 11.09 6.98
C ASP A 69 2.51 10.10 7.69
N ASP A 70 2.96 9.56 8.83
CA ASP A 70 2.22 8.60 9.64
C ASP A 70 0.95 9.23 10.25
N GLU A 71 1.02 10.48 10.70
CA GLU A 71 -0.13 11.22 11.20
C GLU A 71 -1.12 11.57 10.08
N LEU A 72 -0.64 12.05 8.94
CA LEU A 72 -1.48 12.43 7.79
C LEU A 72 -2.26 11.23 7.24
N VAL A 73 -1.60 10.10 7.05
CA VAL A 73 -2.23 8.91 6.49
C VAL A 73 -3.26 8.32 7.45
N ARG A 74 -2.99 8.34 8.77
CA ARG A 74 -3.98 7.94 9.79
C ARG A 74 -5.23 8.83 9.77
N HIS A 75 -5.07 10.14 9.59
CA HIS A 75 -6.22 11.05 9.49
C HIS A 75 -7.02 10.84 8.20
N LEU A 76 -6.34 10.62 7.08
CA LEU A 76 -6.98 10.34 5.79
C LEU A 76 -7.74 9.02 5.81
N ALA A 77 -7.15 7.98 6.38
CA ALA A 77 -7.82 6.69 6.50
C ALA A 77 -8.97 6.73 7.50
N ALA A 78 -8.86 7.48 8.59
CA ALA A 78 -9.99 7.72 9.51
C ALA A 78 -11.16 8.44 8.79
N LEU A 79 -10.86 9.44 7.96
CA LEU A 79 -11.86 10.15 7.15
C LEU A 79 -12.52 9.22 6.11
N LEU A 80 -11.72 8.40 5.42
CA LEU A 80 -12.23 7.47 4.41
C LEU A 80 -13.07 6.34 5.01
N LYS A 81 -12.96 6.07 6.30
CA LYS A 81 -13.79 5.09 7.02
C LYS A 81 -15.14 5.65 7.48
N THR A 82 -15.46 6.94 7.27
CA THR A 82 -16.78 7.52 7.62
C THR A 82 -17.82 7.36 6.49
N ALA A 83 -19.10 7.55 6.82
CA ALA A 83 -20.20 7.49 5.85
C ALA A 83 -20.11 8.59 4.78
N GLU A 84 -19.55 9.75 5.14
CA GLU A 84 -19.28 10.85 4.22
C GLU A 84 -18.09 10.53 3.31
N GLY A 85 -17.04 9.93 3.87
CA GLY A 85 -15.88 9.43 3.11
C GLY A 85 -16.29 8.38 2.07
N GLU A 86 -17.19 7.47 2.45
CA GLU A 86 -17.80 6.51 1.54
C GLU A 86 -18.51 7.18 0.36
N GLN A 87 -19.38 8.15 0.64
CA GLN A 87 -20.12 8.87 -0.39
C GLN A 87 -19.19 9.62 -1.36
N LEU A 88 -18.10 10.20 -0.85
CA LEU A 88 -17.09 10.88 -1.65
C LEU A 88 -16.39 9.90 -2.62
N VAL A 89 -15.97 8.73 -2.11
CA VAL A 89 -15.33 7.69 -2.94
C VAL A 89 -16.29 7.20 -4.01
N ARG A 90 -17.56 6.90 -3.65
CA ARG A 90 -18.59 6.46 -4.60
C ARG A 90 -18.84 7.50 -5.69
N TRP A 91 -18.92 8.78 -5.33
CA TRP A 91 -19.06 9.87 -6.29
C TRP A 91 -17.85 9.99 -7.23
N ALA A 92 -16.62 9.91 -6.70
CA ALA A 92 -15.40 10.05 -7.48
C ALA A 92 -15.26 8.92 -8.52
N VAL A 93 -15.53 7.68 -8.11
CA VAL A 93 -15.52 6.52 -9.01
C VAL A 93 -16.57 6.68 -10.12
N ALA A 94 -17.81 7.05 -9.77
CA ALA A 94 -18.88 7.26 -10.75
C ALA A 94 -18.56 8.37 -11.76
N LYS A 95 -17.80 9.40 -11.37
CA LYS A 95 -17.32 10.45 -12.28
C LYS A 95 -16.25 9.95 -13.23
N ILE A 96 -15.27 9.19 -12.73
CA ILE A 96 -14.18 8.63 -13.55
C ILE A 96 -14.73 7.62 -14.56
N GLU A 97 -15.66 6.76 -14.16
CA GLU A 97 -16.30 5.79 -15.07
C GLU A 97 -17.04 6.49 -16.21
N ARG A 98 -17.79 7.58 -15.92
CA ARG A 98 -18.45 8.40 -16.96
C ARG A 98 -17.49 9.15 -17.87
N MET A 99 -16.28 9.45 -17.41
CA MET A 99 -15.25 10.07 -18.26
C MET A 99 -14.55 9.04 -19.17
N ARG A 100 -14.65 7.75 -18.83
CA ARG A 100 -14.03 6.66 -19.58
C ARG A 100 -14.97 6.07 -20.64
N SER A 101 -16.28 6.28 -20.51
CA SER A 101 -17.34 5.94 -21.48
C SER A 101 -17.53 7.02 -22.53
#